data_AF-A0A4U0VSQ9-F1
#
_entry.id   AF-A0A4U0VSQ9-F1
#
_cell.length_a   1.000
_cell.length_b   1.000
_cell.length_c   1.000
_cell.angle_alpha   90.00
_cell.angle_beta   90.00
_cell.angle_gamma   90.00
#
_symmetry.space_group_name_H-M   'P 1'
#
loop_
_entity.id
_entity.type
_entity.pdbx_description
1 polymer ?
#
loop_
_entity_poly.entity_id
_entity_poly.type
_entity_poly.pdbx_seq_one_letter_code
_entity_poly.pdbx_strand_id
1 'polypeptide(L)'
;MSNYSQSAEAFELVDGHILRCNCRNMNGDYVPSELDLDTIIGNNDGQFAWGGQGWSQGAGNPNLEEGWRLTADLPGSDGGPRDRATIDLNEKIGNENGQLVYSG
;
A
#
# COMPACT_ATOMS: atom_id res chain seq x y z
N MET A 1 -5.85 -13.47 -7.94
CA MET A 1 -4.72 -13.58 -6.99
C MET A 1 -5.27 -13.78 -5.59
N SER A 2 -4.56 -14.50 -4.72
CA SER A 2 -4.79 -14.41 -3.29
C SER A 2 -4.24 -13.06 -2.80
N ASN A 3 -4.94 -12.37 -1.91
CA ASN A 3 -4.43 -11.14 -1.35
C ASN A 3 -3.27 -11.41 -0.38
N TYR A 4 -2.29 -10.52 -0.33
CA TYR A 4 -1.05 -10.77 0.43
C TYR A 4 -1.31 -10.90 1.93
N SER A 5 -2.27 -10.15 2.48
CA SER A 5 -2.52 -10.04 3.93
C SER A 5 -2.89 -11.38 4.60
N GLN A 6 -3.45 -12.34 3.87
CA GLN A 6 -3.74 -13.68 4.39
C GLN A 6 -2.51 -14.59 4.50
N SER A 7 -1.41 -14.22 3.86
CA SER A 7 -0.19 -15.02 3.74
C SER A 7 1.07 -14.25 4.15
N ALA A 8 0.88 -13.15 4.87
CA ALA A 8 1.95 -12.29 5.34
C ALA A 8 1.70 -11.87 6.80
N GLU A 9 2.77 -11.44 7.47
CA GLU A 9 2.74 -10.99 8.86
C GLU A 9 3.72 -9.84 9.09
N ALA A 10 3.67 -9.22 10.28
CA ALA A 10 4.53 -8.11 10.67
C ALA A 10 4.48 -6.92 9.69
N PHE A 11 3.27 -6.44 9.42
CA PHE A 11 3.04 -5.32 8.50
C PHE A 11 3.52 -3.99 9.10
N GLU A 12 4.23 -3.22 8.28
CA GLU A 12 4.75 -1.91 8.60
C GLU A 12 4.66 -1.00 7.37
N LEU A 13 4.40 0.28 7.61
CA LEU A 13 4.53 1.33 6.59
C LEU A 13 5.81 2.12 6.88
N VAL A 14 6.85 1.87 6.09
CA VAL A 14 8.17 2.47 6.22
C VAL A 14 8.23 3.71 5.35
N ASP A 15 8.84 4.78 5.87
CA ASP A 15 8.95 6.10 5.21
C ASP A 15 7.60 6.67 4.72
N GLY A 16 6.49 6.19 5.27
CA GLY A 16 5.13 6.61 4.92
C GLY A 16 4.58 6.06 3.59
N HIS A 17 5.35 5.30 2.83
CA HIS A 17 4.94 4.83 1.49
C HIS A 17 5.46 3.44 1.09
N ILE A 18 6.40 2.86 1.84
CA ILE A 18 6.93 1.52 1.58
C ILE A 18 6.16 0.52 2.44
N LEU A 19 5.41 -0.39 1.80
CA LEU A 19 4.80 -1.52 2.48
C LEU A 19 5.88 -2.56 2.76
N ARG A 20 6.14 -2.85 4.05
CA ARG A 20 7.03 -3.93 4.49
C ARG A 20 6.24 -4.98 5.25
N CYS A 21 6.50 -6.25 4.96
CA CYS A 21 5.97 -7.38 5.74
C CYS A 21 6.81 -8.65 5.50
N ASN A 22 6.59 -9.68 6.30
CA ASN A 22 7.13 -11.00 6.03
C ASN A 22 6.09 -11.83 5.27
N CYS A 23 6.39 -12.23 4.03
CA CYS A 23 5.53 -13.00 3.17
C CYS A 23 5.87 -14.49 3.20
N ARG A 24 4.86 -15.36 3.26
CA ARG A 24 5.05 -16.81 3.21
C ARG A 24 5.48 -17.26 1.81
N ASN A 25 6.58 -17.99 1.72
CA ASN A 25 7.08 -18.60 0.48
C ASN A 25 6.51 -20.02 0.26
N MET A 26 6.85 -20.65 -0.87
CA MET A 26 6.40 -22.02 -1.22
C MET A 26 6.97 -23.11 -0.31
N ASN A 27 8.08 -22.85 0.38
CA ASN A 27 8.63 -23.76 1.39
C ASN A 27 7.89 -23.65 2.73
N GLY A 28 7.02 -22.64 2.88
CA GLY A 28 6.25 -22.37 4.09
C GLY A 28 6.93 -21.40 5.06
N ASP A 29 8.14 -20.91 4.74
CA ASP A 29 8.88 -19.94 5.54
C ASP A 29 8.37 -18.52 5.27
N TYR A 30 8.44 -17.66 6.29
CA TYR A 30 8.16 -16.24 6.16
C TYR A 30 9.45 -15.47 5.87
N VAL A 31 9.49 -14.76 4.75
CA VAL A 31 10.66 -14.00 4.30
C VAL A 31 10.31 -12.52 4.15
N PRO A 32 11.24 -11.60 4.47
CA PRO A 32 10.97 -10.16 4.36
C PRO A 32 10.73 -9.77 2.89
N SER A 33 9.71 -8.95 2.68
CA SER A 33 9.37 -8.37 1.38
C SER A 33 8.95 -6.92 1.55
N GLU A 34 9.26 -6.11 0.54
CA GLU A 34 8.92 -4.70 0.49
C GLU A 34 8.30 -4.36 -0.86
N LEU A 35 7.39 -3.40 -0.87
CA LEU A 35 6.81 -2.84 -2.07
C LEU A 35 6.61 -1.34 -1.89
N ASP A 36 7.21 -0.56 -2.78
CA ASP A 36 7.02 0.88 -2.83
C ASP A 36 5.64 1.21 -3.44
N LEU A 37 4.73 1.71 -2.59
CA LEU A 37 3.37 2.04 -2.98
C LEU A 37 3.31 3.28 -3.89
N ASP A 38 4.30 4.17 -3.84
CA ASP A 38 4.37 5.34 -4.73
C ASP A 38 4.61 4.94 -6.18
N THR A 39 5.06 3.71 -6.46
CA THR A 39 5.25 3.23 -7.84
C THR A 39 3.96 2.76 -8.51
N ILE A 40 2.90 2.53 -7.72
CA ILE A 40 1.67 1.86 -8.18
C ILE A 40 0.38 2.55 -7.72
N ILE A 41 0.47 3.50 -6.78
CA ILE A 41 -0.64 4.32 -6.30
C ILE A 41 -0.30 5.79 -6.52
N GLY A 42 -1.25 6.53 -7.07
CA GLY A 42 -1.22 7.98 -7.18
C GLY A 42 -2.33 8.64 -6.37
N ASN A 43 -2.30 9.98 -6.35
CA ASN A 43 -3.39 10.80 -5.86
C ASN A 43 -4.19 11.35 -7.04
N ASN A 44 -5.47 11.02 -7.11
CA ASN A 44 -6.43 11.57 -8.06
C ASN A 44 -7.46 12.42 -7.31
N ASP A 45 -7.21 13.73 -7.27
CA ASP A 45 -8.09 14.73 -6.66
C ASP A 45 -8.49 14.40 -5.20
N GLY A 46 -7.50 14.11 -4.36
CA GLY A 46 -7.70 13.80 -2.94
C GLY A 46 -8.10 12.35 -2.67
N GLN A 47 -8.05 11.47 -3.67
CA GLN A 47 -8.35 10.05 -3.53
C GLN A 47 -7.18 9.19 -4.04
N PHE A 48 -6.99 8.02 -3.43
CA PHE A 48 -6.02 7.06 -3.94
C PHE A 48 -6.47 6.50 -5.31
N ALA A 49 -5.52 6.29 -6.20
CA ALA A 49 -5.77 5.70 -7.51
C ALA A 49 -4.69 4.71 -7.91
N TRP A 50 -5.09 3.46 -8.21
CA TRP A 50 -4.21 2.45 -8.77
C TRP A 50 -3.68 2.85 -10.16
N GLY A 51 -2.45 2.47 -10.47
CA GLY A 51 -1.79 2.76 -11.76
C GLY A 51 -1.31 4.21 -11.88
N GLY A 52 -1.52 5.03 -10.85
CA GLY A 52 -0.84 6.31 -10.68
C GLY A 52 0.52 6.14 -10.01
N GLN A 53 1.12 7.26 -9.62
CA GLN A 53 2.40 7.30 -8.90
C GLN A 53 2.45 8.47 -7.93
N GLY A 54 3.29 8.36 -6.89
CA GLY A 54 3.63 9.44 -5.97
C GLY A 54 2.48 9.92 -5.10
N TRP A 55 1.59 9.03 -4.64
CA TRP A 55 0.48 9.42 -3.75
C TRP A 55 0.96 10.07 -2.46
N SER A 56 2.14 9.68 -1.96
CA SER A 56 2.68 10.18 -0.69
C SER A 56 3.10 11.66 -0.78
N GLN A 57 3.27 12.19 -2.00
CA GLN A 57 3.69 13.57 -2.21
C GLN A 57 2.65 14.56 -1.70
N GLY A 58 2.98 15.23 -0.60
CA GLY A 58 2.08 16.19 0.05
C GLY A 58 0.95 15.56 0.87
N ALA A 59 0.93 14.22 0.98
CA ALA A 59 0.03 13.50 1.87
C ALA A 59 0.36 13.78 3.34
N GLY A 60 -0.67 13.80 4.18
CA GLY A 60 -0.55 13.94 5.63
C GLY A 60 -0.99 12.66 6.35
N ASN A 61 -0.37 12.38 7.50
CA ASN A 61 -0.78 11.30 8.41
C ASN A 61 -1.02 9.93 7.74
N PRO A 62 -0.08 9.44 6.91
CA PRO A 62 -0.21 8.11 6.31
C PRO A 62 -0.21 7.04 7.41
N ASN A 63 -1.11 6.07 7.31
CA ASN A 63 -1.26 5.01 8.28
C ASN A 63 -1.65 3.70 7.58
N LEU A 64 -1.09 2.59 8.06
CA LEU A 64 -1.46 1.26 7.61
C LEU A 64 -2.25 0.56 8.72
N GLU A 65 -3.52 0.33 8.47
CA GLU A 65 -4.44 -0.29 9.40
C GLU A 65 -4.66 -1.75 9.02
N GLU A 66 -4.63 -2.64 10.02
CA GLU A 66 -4.86 -4.08 9.83
C GLU A 66 -3.90 -4.77 8.84
N GLY A 67 -2.84 -4.07 8.43
CA GLY A 67 -1.85 -4.55 7.47
C GLY A 67 -2.24 -4.43 6.00
N TRP A 68 -3.48 -4.00 5.68
CA TRP A 68 -4.00 -3.95 4.31
C TRP A 68 -4.80 -2.68 3.98
N ARG A 69 -5.30 -1.94 4.97
CA ARG A 69 -6.05 -0.70 4.75
C ARG A 69 -5.10 0.47 4.85
N LEU A 70 -4.78 1.11 3.72
CA LEU A 70 -3.97 2.32 3.71
C LEU A 70 -4.89 3.54 3.86
N THR A 71 -4.57 4.43 4.81
CA THR A 71 -5.26 5.71 5.01
C THR A 71 -4.27 6.86 5.00
N ALA A 72 -4.66 8.01 4.43
CA ALA A 72 -3.87 9.25 4.46
C ALA A 72 -4.76 10.46 4.16
N ASP A 73 -4.29 11.65 4.53
CA ASP A 73 -4.93 12.92 4.21
C ASP A 73 -4.34 13.42 2.89
N LEU A 74 -5.09 13.31 1.79
CA LEU A 74 -4.58 13.63 0.44
C LEU A 74 -5.01 15.03 -0.01
N PRO A 75 -4.13 15.81 -0.66
CA PRO A 75 -4.50 17.10 -1.21
C PRO A 75 -5.40 16.95 -2.44
N GLY A 76 -6.47 17.75 -2.49
CA GLY A 76 -7.26 17.95 -3.71
C GLY A 76 -6.49 18.72 -4.79
N SER A 77 -6.93 18.63 -6.04
CA SER A 77 -6.30 19.28 -7.20
C SER A 77 -6.35 20.81 -7.16
N ASP A 78 -7.25 21.38 -6.38
CA ASP A 78 -7.46 22.81 -6.20
C ASP A 78 -6.68 23.41 -5.00
N GLY A 79 -5.90 22.59 -4.28
CA GLY A 79 -5.24 23.00 -3.04
C GLY A 79 -6.21 23.18 -1.86
N GLY A 80 -7.43 22.64 -1.99
CA GLY A 80 -8.43 22.59 -0.95
C GLY A 80 -8.03 21.76 0.28
N PRO A 81 -8.89 21.71 1.31
CA PRO A 81 -8.62 20.96 2.52
C PRO A 81 -8.31 19.49 2.22
N ARG A 82 -7.38 18.91 2.97
CA ARG A 82 -7.05 17.49 2.85
C ARG A 82 -8.18 16.66 3.44
N ASP A 83 -8.73 15.76 2.63
CA ASP A 83 -9.70 14.77 3.09
C ASP A 83 -9.01 13.44 3.37
N ARG A 84 -9.58 12.68 4.31
CA ARG A 84 -9.13 11.33 4.66
C ARG A 84 -9.49 10.37 3.54
N ALA A 85 -8.49 9.94 2.77
CA ALA A 85 -8.63 8.91 1.75
C ALA A 85 -8.34 7.51 2.34
N THR A 86 -8.86 6.48 1.70
CA THR A 86 -8.64 5.08 2.07
C THR A 86 -8.58 4.20 0.84
N ILE A 87 -7.70 3.20 0.83
CA ILE A 87 -7.63 2.18 -0.21
C ILE A 87 -7.35 0.81 0.39
N ASP A 88 -7.97 -0.22 -0.18
CA ASP A 88 -7.73 -1.62 0.19
C ASP A 88 -6.59 -2.19 -0.66
N LEU A 89 -5.43 -2.40 -0.04
CA LEU A 89 -4.25 -2.95 -0.71
C LEU A 89 -4.46 -4.39 -1.19
N ASN A 90 -5.40 -5.13 -0.61
CA ASN A 90 -5.74 -6.49 -1.05
C ASN A 90 -6.34 -6.53 -2.46
N GLU A 91 -6.86 -5.41 -2.98
CA GLU A 91 -7.44 -5.35 -4.32
C GLU A 91 -6.42 -5.66 -5.41
N LYS A 92 -5.17 -5.24 -5.21
CA LYS A 92 -4.14 -5.26 -6.25
C LYS A 92 -2.78 -5.79 -5.80
N ILE A 93 -2.56 -6.01 -4.51
CA ILE A 93 -1.30 -6.54 -4.00
C ILE A 93 -1.48 -8.01 -3.57
N GLY A 94 -0.59 -8.86 -4.08
CA GLY A 94 -0.52 -10.28 -3.78
C GLY A 94 0.83 -10.67 -3.19
N ASN A 95 0.94 -11.92 -2.77
CA ASN A 95 2.20 -12.56 -2.39
C ASN A 95 2.50 -13.69 -3.38
N GLU A 96 3.61 -13.59 -4.11
CA GLU A 96 4.14 -14.62 -4.99
C GLU A 96 5.45 -15.17 -4.43
N ASN A 97 5.38 -16.37 -3.82
CA ASN A 97 6.53 -17.07 -3.27
C ASN A 97 7.41 -16.22 -2.32
N GLY A 98 6.77 -15.47 -1.44
CA GLY A 98 7.47 -14.62 -0.47
C GLY A 98 7.82 -13.22 -1.01
N GLN A 99 7.27 -12.81 -2.15
CA GLN A 99 7.47 -11.49 -2.74
C GLN A 99 6.12 -10.78 -2.91
N LEU A 100 6.03 -9.53 -2.44
CA LEU A 100 4.90 -8.66 -2.72
C LEU A 100 4.87 -8.32 -4.21
N VAL A 101 3.70 -8.48 -4.83
CA VAL A 101 3.51 -8.21 -6.26
C VAL A 101 2.28 -7.35 -6.51
N TYR A 102 2.38 -6.43 -7.47
CA TYR A 102 1.26 -5.64 -7.97
C TYR A 102 0.60 -6.33 -9.17
N SER A 103 -0.73 -6.40 -9.15
CA SER A 103 -1.56 -7.04 -10.17
C SER A 103 -2.33 -6.00 -10.99
N GLY A 104 -1.65 -5.37 -11.95
CA GLY A 104 -2.19 -4.32 -12.85
C GLY A 104 -3.45 -4.73 -13.60
#